data_AF-A0ABD7TH38-F1
#
_entry.id   AF-A0ABD7TH38-F1
#
_cell.length_a   1.000
_cell.length_b   1.000
_cell.length_c   1.000
_cell.angle_alpha   90.00
_cell.angle_beta   90.00
_cell.angle_gamma   90.00
#
_symmetry.space_group_name_H-M   'P 1'
#
loop_
_entity.id
_entity.type
_entity.pdbx_description
1 polymer ?
#
loop_
_entity_poly.entity_id
_entity_poly.type
_entity_poly.pdbx_seq_one_letter_code
_entity_poly.pdbx_strand_id
1 'polypeptide(L)'
;MYADLWSFALTTYARPGVESACLRLQEDGADVCLLLCGAWLEQRAVAATSERLQALKQIARPWQTQVIEPLRQIRTHWRAMAQQDEALAGLRERVKALELDAERQLLTRLEALAQTWPTGDAMDQRRWLEGLTAEDAANLDPGALQQLRAGVTST
;
A
#
# COMPACT_ATOMS: atom_id res chain seq x y z
N MET A 1 -19.08 1.44 -5.95
CA MET A 1 -18.09 0.34 -5.94
C MET A 1 -16.98 0.75 -6.89
N TYR A 2 -15.72 0.74 -6.44
CA TYR A 2 -14.58 1.15 -7.27
C TYR A 2 -14.34 0.15 -8.39
N ALA A 3 -13.93 0.64 -9.56
CA ALA A 3 -13.73 -0.19 -10.74
C ALA A 3 -12.53 -1.16 -10.60
N ASP A 4 -11.47 -0.70 -9.91
CA ASP A 4 -10.22 -1.44 -9.72
C ASP A 4 -9.52 -1.01 -8.41
N LEU A 5 -8.47 -1.73 -8.01
CA LEU A 5 -7.72 -1.47 -6.78
C LEU A 5 -6.95 -0.14 -6.86
N TRP A 6 -6.51 0.27 -8.04
CA TRP A 6 -5.80 1.54 -8.22
C TRP A 6 -6.71 2.76 -7.95
N SER A 7 -7.92 2.74 -8.48
CA SER A 7 -8.95 3.76 -8.28
C SER A 7 -9.39 3.81 -6.83
N PHE A 8 -9.50 2.64 -6.18
CA PHE A 8 -9.69 2.56 -4.74
C PHE A 8 -8.53 3.20 -3.97
N ALA A 9 -7.28 2.89 -4.31
CA ALA A 9 -6.10 3.43 -3.65
C ALA A 9 -6.05 4.96 -3.77
N LEU A 10 -6.25 5.51 -4.97
CA LEU A 10 -6.29 6.95 -5.21
C LEU A 10 -7.40 7.64 -4.41
N THR A 11 -8.61 7.08 -4.42
CA THR A 11 -9.74 7.69 -3.70
C THR A 11 -9.52 7.62 -2.19
N THR A 12 -8.98 6.50 -1.70
CA THR A 12 -8.68 6.32 -0.28
C THR A 12 -7.59 7.29 0.17
N TYR A 13 -6.53 7.46 -0.63
CA TYR A 13 -5.44 8.39 -0.33
C TYR A 13 -5.90 9.84 -0.25
N ALA A 14 -6.87 10.24 -1.09
CA ALA A 14 -7.44 11.58 -1.08
C ALA A 14 -8.30 11.89 0.17
N ARG A 15 -8.60 10.91 1.02
CA ARG A 15 -9.41 11.12 2.22
C ARG A 15 -8.61 11.82 3.32
N PRO A 16 -9.24 12.68 4.13
CA PRO A 16 -8.56 13.41 5.20
C PRO A 16 -7.78 12.48 6.12
N GLY A 17 -6.49 12.74 6.26
CA GLY A 17 -5.61 12.01 7.15
C GLY A 17 -5.15 10.63 6.66
N VAL A 18 -5.59 10.13 5.50
CA VAL A 18 -5.09 8.85 4.99
C VAL A 18 -3.66 9.01 4.49
N GLU A 19 -3.38 10.06 3.70
CA GLU A 19 -2.02 10.35 3.22
C GLU A 19 -1.01 10.37 4.38
N SER A 20 -1.31 11.09 5.46
CA SER A 20 -0.40 11.18 6.60
C SER A 20 -0.25 9.87 7.35
N ALA A 21 -1.30 9.04 7.42
CA ALA A 21 -1.21 7.71 7.99
C ALA A 21 -0.35 6.77 7.12
N CYS A 22 -0.56 6.77 5.80
CA CYS A 22 0.24 6.01 4.86
C CYS A 22 1.72 6.40 4.92
N LEU A 23 2.03 7.69 5.03
CA LEU A 23 3.41 8.17 5.16
C LEU A 23 4.07 7.66 6.45
N ARG A 24 3.39 7.73 7.60
CA ARG A 24 3.92 7.19 8.87
C ARG A 24 4.16 5.69 8.79
N LEU A 25 3.18 4.94 8.27
CA LEU A 25 3.32 3.50 8.08
C LEU A 25 4.49 3.16 7.15
N GLN A 26 4.70 3.96 6.10
CA GLN A 26 5.82 3.78 5.19
C GLN A 26 7.18 4.08 5.86
N GLU A 27 7.24 5.08 6.75
CA GLU A 27 8.44 5.36 7.57
C GLU A 27 8.76 4.20 8.51
N ASP A 28 7.72 3.54 9.04
CA ASP A 28 7.84 2.32 9.86
C ASP A 28 8.17 1.05 9.04
N GLY A 29 8.33 1.17 7.71
CA GLY A 29 8.68 0.06 6.82
C GLY A 29 7.50 -0.71 6.25
N ALA A 30 6.26 -0.25 6.43
CA ALA A 30 5.09 -0.90 5.86
C ALA A 30 5.03 -0.79 4.33
N ASP A 31 4.55 -1.86 3.71
CA ASP A 31 4.11 -1.83 2.32
C ASP A 31 2.69 -1.23 2.24
N VAL A 32 2.63 0.07 1.94
CA VAL A 32 1.37 0.80 1.80
C VAL A 32 0.49 0.21 0.69
N CYS A 33 1.05 -0.30 -0.41
CA CYS A 33 0.27 -0.93 -1.49
C CYS A 33 -0.41 -2.20 -0.99
N LEU A 34 0.30 -3.02 -0.22
CA LEU A 34 -0.21 -4.23 0.39
C LEU A 34 -1.32 -3.92 1.41
N LEU A 35 -1.14 -2.88 2.25
CA LEU A 35 -2.16 -2.45 3.21
C LEU A 35 -3.42 -1.92 2.52
N LEU A 36 -3.28 -1.12 1.46
CA LEU A 36 -4.41 -0.66 0.65
C LEU A 36 -5.15 -1.83 -0.02
N CYS A 37 -4.42 -2.84 -0.51
CA CYS A 37 -5.01 -4.08 -1.01
C CYS A 37 -5.81 -4.81 0.07
N GLY A 38 -5.26 -4.97 1.27
CA GLY A 38 -5.97 -5.58 2.40
C GLY A 38 -7.25 -4.84 2.76
N ALA A 39 -7.20 -3.51 2.81
CA ALA A 39 -8.37 -2.68 3.08
C ALA A 39 -9.46 -2.80 2.00
N TRP A 40 -9.06 -2.88 0.73
CA TRP A 40 -9.97 -3.14 -0.39
C TRP A 40 -10.65 -4.52 -0.29
N LEU A 41 -9.92 -5.54 0.16
CA LEU A 41 -10.44 -6.89 0.35
C LEU A 41 -11.40 -6.99 1.55
N GLU A 42 -11.14 -6.24 2.63
CA GLU A 42 -12.11 -6.07 3.73
C GLU A 42 -13.43 -5.49 3.21
N GLN A 43 -13.39 -4.44 2.39
CA GLN A 43 -14.61 -3.82 1.84
C GLN A 43 -15.40 -4.77 0.92
N ARG A 44 -14.71 -5.70 0.25
CA ARG A 44 -15.31 -6.71 -0.64
C ARG A 44 -15.76 -7.98 0.09
N ALA A 45 -15.63 -8.03 1.42
CA ALA A 45 -15.97 -9.19 2.24
C ALA A 45 -15.27 -10.48 1.75
N VAL A 46 -14.00 -10.38 1.35
CA VAL A 46 -13.18 -11.55 1.03
C VAL A 46 -12.55 -12.09 2.31
N ALA A 47 -12.67 -13.39 2.57
CA ALA A 47 -12.09 -14.00 3.78
C ALA A 47 -10.56 -13.91 3.81
N ALA A 48 -10.01 -13.47 4.94
CA ALA A 48 -8.56 -13.39 5.17
C ALA A 48 -8.03 -14.72 5.74
N THR A 49 -7.68 -15.65 4.85
CA THR A 49 -7.00 -16.91 5.24
C THR A 49 -5.48 -16.72 5.27
N SER A 50 -4.78 -17.54 6.07
CA SER A 50 -3.31 -17.52 6.12
C SER A 50 -2.68 -17.72 4.74
N GLU A 51 -3.27 -18.58 3.90
CA GLU A 51 -2.78 -18.86 2.54
C GLU A 51 -2.87 -17.63 1.64
N ARG A 52 -3.99 -16.90 1.69
CA ARG A 52 -4.17 -15.69 0.87
C ARG A 52 -3.28 -14.55 1.34
N LEU A 53 -3.13 -14.36 2.65
CA LEU A 53 -2.18 -13.41 3.23
C LEU A 53 -0.75 -13.69 2.74
N GLN A 54 -0.35 -14.96 2.77
CA GLN A 54 0.96 -15.38 2.28
C GLN A 54 1.11 -15.16 0.78
N ALA A 55 0.07 -15.44 -0.02
CA ALA A 55 0.09 -15.23 -1.46
C ALA A 55 0.27 -13.75 -1.84
N LEU A 56 -0.40 -12.82 -1.15
CA LEU A 56 -0.17 -11.39 -1.36
C LEU A 56 1.26 -10.98 -0.99
N LYS A 57 1.76 -11.45 0.16
CA LYS A 57 3.13 -11.16 0.62
C LYS A 57 4.19 -11.68 -0.36
N GLN A 58 3.97 -12.85 -0.98
CA GLN A 58 4.88 -13.42 -1.98
C GLN A 58 4.97 -12.59 -3.26
N ILE A 59 3.86 -11.94 -3.67
CA ILE A 59 3.86 -11.01 -4.80
C ILE A 59 4.49 -9.67 -4.40
N ALA A 60 4.13 -9.15 -3.23
CA ALA A 60 4.49 -7.81 -2.81
C ALA A 60 5.96 -7.68 -2.40
N ARG A 61 6.47 -8.55 -1.53
CA ARG A 61 7.80 -8.40 -0.92
C ARG A 61 8.93 -8.26 -1.94
N PRO A 62 9.06 -9.11 -2.98
CA PRO A 62 10.15 -8.97 -3.94
C PRO A 62 10.05 -7.66 -4.72
N TRP A 63 8.85 -7.26 -5.13
CA TRP A 63 8.64 -6.02 -5.89
C TRP A 63 8.90 -4.78 -5.04
N GLN A 64 8.41 -4.79 -3.80
CA GLN A 64 8.63 -3.72 -2.83
C GLN A 64 10.13 -3.51 -2.58
N THR A 65 10.86 -4.58 -2.25
CA THR A 65 12.29 -4.52 -1.89
C THR A 65 13.23 -4.25 -3.08
N GLN A 66 12.91 -4.78 -4.27
CA GLN A 66 13.82 -4.69 -5.43
C GLN A 66 13.50 -3.55 -6.38
N VAL A 67 12.28 -2.99 -6.32
CA VAL A 67 11.83 -1.96 -7.28
C VAL A 67 11.40 -0.69 -6.57
N ILE A 68 10.43 -0.75 -5.66
CA ILE A 68 9.84 0.46 -5.06
C ILE A 68 10.81 1.11 -4.06
N GLU A 69 11.38 0.33 -3.14
CA GLU A 69 12.29 0.84 -2.11
C GLU A 69 13.53 1.53 -2.70
N PRO A 70 14.24 0.96 -3.71
CA PRO A 70 15.37 1.65 -4.33
C PRO A 70 14.98 2.99 -4.98
N LEU A 71 13.85 3.05 -5.69
CA LEU A 71 13.36 4.29 -6.30
C LEU A 71 13.02 5.34 -5.25
N ARG A 72 12.34 4.92 -4.19
CA ARG A 72 11.98 5.75 -3.04
C ARG A 72 13.21 6.28 -2.32
N GLN A 73 14.22 5.44 -2.11
CA GLN A 73 15.49 5.82 -1.53
C GLN A 73 16.15 6.91 -2.39
N ILE A 74 16.31 6.70 -3.70
CA ILE A 74 16.89 7.71 -4.60
C ILE A 74 16.13 9.04 -4.49
N ARG A 75 14.79 9.01 -4.59
CA ARG A 75 13.94 10.20 -4.48
C ARG A 75 14.13 10.94 -3.16
N THR A 76 14.26 10.21 -2.05
CA THR A 76 14.43 10.78 -0.71
C THR A 76 15.84 11.37 -0.53
N HIS A 77 16.88 10.65 -0.93
CA HIS A 77 18.27 11.12 -0.83
C HIS A 77 18.51 12.41 -1.64
N TRP A 78 17.89 12.53 -2.82
CA TRP A 78 18.05 13.72 -3.66
C TRP A 78 17.25 14.93 -3.18
N ARG A 79 16.39 14.81 -2.16
CA ARG A 79 15.46 15.89 -1.74
C ARG A 79 16.17 17.20 -1.40
N ALA A 80 17.29 17.16 -0.68
CA ALA A 80 18.03 18.37 -0.30
C ALA A 80 18.84 18.94 -1.47
N MET A 81 19.51 18.06 -2.23
CA MET A 81 20.35 18.47 -3.37
C MET A 81 19.51 19.09 -4.51
N ALA A 82 18.32 18.56 -4.76
CA ALA A 82 17.39 19.06 -5.78
C ALA A 82 16.88 20.48 -5.50
N GLN A 83 17.03 21.01 -4.28
CA GLN A 83 16.68 22.41 -3.99
C GLN A 83 17.70 23.40 -4.56
N GLN A 84 18.91 22.92 -4.87
CA GLN A 84 20.05 23.73 -5.31
C GLN A 84 20.45 23.42 -6.76
N ASP A 85 19.92 22.33 -7.34
CA ASP A 85 20.21 21.86 -8.69
C ASP A 85 18.91 21.52 -9.44
N GLU A 86 18.55 22.36 -10.40
CA GLU A 86 17.33 22.23 -11.21
C GLU A 86 17.36 20.98 -12.12
N ALA A 87 18.53 20.61 -12.65
CA ALA A 87 18.65 19.41 -13.47
C ALA A 87 18.40 18.16 -12.61
N LEU A 88 18.93 18.14 -11.38
CA LEU A 88 18.66 17.08 -10.42
C LEU A 88 17.20 17.07 -9.95
N ALA A 89 16.56 18.25 -9.81
CA ALA A 89 15.13 18.33 -9.52
C ALA A 89 14.28 17.67 -10.62
N GLY A 90 14.61 17.92 -11.89
CA GLY A 90 13.95 17.27 -13.03
C GLY A 90 14.15 15.75 -13.03
N LEU A 91 15.35 15.26 -12.71
CA LEU A 91 15.59 13.82 -12.55
C LEU A 91 14.80 13.23 -11.39
N ARG A 92 14.72 13.93 -10.26
CA ARG A 92 13.97 13.50 -9.08
C ARG A 92 12.47 13.34 -9.37
N GLU A 93 11.87 14.25 -10.12
CA GLU A 93 10.46 14.13 -10.52
C GLU A 93 10.23 12.94 -11.46
N ARG A 94 11.18 12.62 -12.35
CA ARG A 94 11.11 11.41 -13.19
C ARG A 94 11.22 10.13 -12.34
N VAL A 95 12.07 10.11 -11.32
CA VAL A 95 12.15 8.99 -10.37
C VAL A 95 10.85 8.84 -9.59
N LYS A 96 10.25 9.95 -9.12
CA LYS A 96 8.94 9.94 -8.45
C LYS A 96 7.85 9.37 -9.36
N ALA A 97 7.81 9.76 -10.64
CA ALA A 97 6.85 9.21 -11.59
C ALA A 97 7.04 7.70 -11.80
N LEU A 98 8.30 7.23 -11.86
CA LEU A 98 8.61 5.81 -11.98
C LEU A 98 8.27 5.03 -10.70
N GLU A 99 8.48 5.60 -9.51
CA GLU A 99 8.04 5.03 -8.22
C GLU A 99 6.52 4.82 -8.22
N LEU A 100 5.75 5.84 -8.61
CA LEU A 100 4.29 5.76 -8.69
C LEU A 100 3.82 4.71 -9.70
N ASP A 101 4.47 4.61 -10.86
CA ASP A 101 4.14 3.56 -11.83
C ASP A 101 4.47 2.17 -11.28
N ALA A 102 5.59 2.00 -10.58
CA ALA A 102 5.95 0.75 -9.93
C ALA A 102 4.92 0.34 -8.84
N GLU A 103 4.44 1.29 -8.03
CA GLU A 103 3.36 1.08 -7.06
C GLU A 103 2.06 0.65 -7.75
N ARG A 104 1.69 1.31 -8.86
CA ARG A 104 0.52 0.93 -9.67
C ARG A 104 0.63 -0.48 -10.24
N GLN A 105 1.81 -0.88 -10.72
CA GLN A 105 2.04 -2.24 -11.21
C GLN A 105 1.91 -3.28 -10.08
N LEU A 106 2.37 -2.97 -8.87
CA LEU A 106 2.16 -3.84 -7.71
C LEU A 106 0.67 -4.01 -7.41
N LEU A 107 -0.07 -2.91 -7.30
CA LEU A 107 -1.51 -2.95 -7.05
C LEU A 107 -2.24 -3.75 -8.14
N THR A 108 -1.88 -3.58 -9.41
CA THR A 108 -2.46 -4.35 -10.53
C THR A 108 -2.24 -5.86 -10.37
N ARG A 109 -1.04 -6.28 -9.94
CA ARG A 109 -0.74 -7.71 -9.72
C ARG A 109 -1.49 -8.28 -8.51
N LEU A 110 -1.58 -7.52 -7.42
CA LEU A 110 -2.33 -7.91 -6.24
C LEU A 110 -3.82 -8.03 -6.55
N GLU A 111 -4.37 -7.09 -7.32
CA GLU A 111 -5.74 -7.14 -7.81
C GLU A 111 -6.00 -8.38 -8.66
N ALA A 112 -5.14 -8.67 -9.65
CA ALA A 112 -5.30 -9.83 -10.52
C ALA A 112 -5.37 -11.15 -9.73
N LEU A 113 -4.53 -11.30 -8.69
CA LEU A 113 -4.60 -12.44 -7.79
C LEU A 113 -5.92 -12.44 -7.00
N ALA A 114 -6.29 -11.31 -6.41
CA ALA A 114 -7.45 -11.19 -5.54
C ALA A 114 -8.79 -11.36 -6.27
N GLN A 115 -8.88 -11.02 -7.56
CA GLN A 115 -10.07 -11.23 -8.39
C GLN A 115 -10.44 -12.71 -8.53
N THR A 116 -9.51 -13.64 -8.26
CA THR A 116 -9.77 -15.09 -8.29
C THR A 116 -10.47 -15.60 -7.02
N TRP A 117 -10.63 -14.76 -6.00
CA TRP A 117 -11.18 -15.16 -4.71
C TRP A 117 -12.68 -14.87 -4.58
N PRO A 118 -13.46 -15.78 -3.97
CA PRO A 118 -14.88 -15.56 -3.71
C PRO A 118 -15.09 -14.40 -2.74
N THR A 119 -16.13 -13.60 -3.01
CA THR A 119 -16.63 -12.53 -2.14
C THR A 119 -17.81 -13.03 -1.32
N GLY A 120 -18.02 -12.49 -0.11
CA GLY A 120 -19.18 -12.82 0.73
C GLY A 120 -19.03 -14.08 1.59
N ASP A 121 -17.82 -14.65 1.64
CA ASP A 121 -17.48 -15.85 2.41
C ASP A 121 -16.75 -15.52 3.72
N ALA A 122 -16.96 -14.31 4.26
CA ALA A 122 -16.31 -13.84 5.48
C ALA A 122 -16.89 -14.52 6.73
N MET A 123 -16.70 -15.84 6.85
CA MET A 123 -17.00 -16.61 8.06
C MET A 123 -15.95 -16.38 9.16
N ASP A 124 -14.75 -15.91 8.79
CA ASP A 124 -13.62 -15.73 9.71
C ASP A 124 -13.35 -14.23 9.94
N GLN A 125 -13.36 -13.80 11.21
CA GLN A 125 -13.21 -12.39 11.62
C GLN A 125 -11.78 -11.84 11.48
N ARG A 126 -10.84 -12.59 10.89
CA ARG A 126 -9.50 -12.06 10.63
C ARG A 126 -9.62 -10.88 9.70
N ARG A 127 -9.20 -9.71 10.19
CA ARG A 127 -9.16 -8.50 9.41
C ARG A 127 -7.85 -8.48 8.62
N TRP A 128 -7.94 -8.25 7.31
CA TRP A 128 -6.78 -8.28 6.42
C TRP A 128 -5.63 -7.42 6.93
N LEU A 129 -5.91 -6.22 7.43
CA LEU A 129 -4.86 -5.33 7.93
C LEU A 129 -4.09 -5.97 9.09
N GLU A 130 -4.77 -6.61 10.04
CA GLU A 130 -4.13 -7.27 11.19
C GLU A 130 -3.29 -8.47 10.75
N GLY A 131 -3.77 -9.26 9.79
CA GLY A 131 -3.03 -10.39 9.24
C GLY A 131 -1.80 -9.98 8.42
N LEU A 132 -1.88 -8.87 7.69
CA LEU A 132 -0.78 -8.34 6.90
C LEU A 132 0.29 -7.71 7.78
N THR A 133 -0.11 -7.03 8.86
CA THR A 133 0.82 -6.39 9.79
C THR A 133 1.34 -7.30 10.89
N ALA A 134 0.81 -8.51 11.07
CA ALA A 134 1.15 -9.38 12.22
C ALA A 134 2.66 -9.64 12.41
N GLU A 135 3.44 -9.71 11.34
CA GLU A 135 4.90 -9.92 11.40
C GLU A 135 5.66 -8.63 11.72
N ASP A 136 5.11 -7.46 11.34
CA ASP A 136 5.74 -6.15 11.49
C ASP A 136 5.10 -5.31 12.62
N ALA A 137 4.13 -5.88 13.35
CA ALA A 137 3.25 -5.18 14.27
C ALA A 137 3.98 -4.48 15.43
N ALA A 138 5.19 -4.93 15.78
CA ALA A 138 6.01 -4.31 16.81
C ALA A 138 6.61 -2.96 16.37
N ASN A 139 6.72 -2.72 15.05
CA ASN A 139 7.36 -1.54 14.47
C ASN A 139 6.36 -0.51 13.94
N LEU A 140 5.10 -0.90 13.72
CA LEU A 140 4.09 -0.06 13.08
C LEU A 140 3.32 0.79 14.10
N ASP A 141 3.12 2.09 13.81
CA ASP A 141 2.23 2.97 14.56
C ASP A 141 0.77 2.45 14.53
N PRO A 142 0.22 1.96 15.67
CA PRO A 142 -1.16 1.46 15.72
C PRO A 142 -2.19 2.56 15.41
N GLY A 143 -1.88 3.82 15.73
CA GLY A 143 -2.73 4.97 15.43
C GLY A 143 -2.80 5.26 13.93
N ALA A 144 -1.69 5.11 13.21
CA ALA A 144 -1.67 5.22 11.75
C ALA A 144 -2.48 4.11 11.09
N LEU A 145 -2.38 2.86 11.56
CA LEU A 145 -3.22 1.75 11.06
C LEU A 145 -4.71 2.02 11.30
N GLN A 146 -5.08 2.52 12.48
CA GLN A 146 -6.46 2.86 12.79
C GLN A 146 -6.99 4.01 11.91
N GLN A 147 -6.16 5.02 11.65
CA GLN A 147 -6.49 6.15 10.81
C GLN A 147 -6.67 5.74 9.34
N LEU A 148 -5.82 4.84 8.82
CA LEU A 148 -6.01 4.24 7.50
C LEU A 148 -7.34 3.48 7.42
N ARG A 149 -7.65 2.66 8.44
CA ARG A 149 -8.90 1.89 8.50
C ARG A 149 -10.13 2.80 8.55
N ALA A 150 -10.13 3.83 9.39
CA ALA A 150 -11.21 4.83 9.46
C ALA A 150 -11.38 5.60 8.15
N GLY A 151 -10.25 5.88 7.50
CA GLY A 151 -10.20 6.43 6.16
C GLY A 151 -10.92 5.53 5.16
N VAL A 152 -10.73 4.22 5.19
CA VAL A 152 -11.34 3.25 4.26
C VAL A 152 -12.85 3.06 4.50
N THR A 153 -13.29 3.02 5.76
CA THR A 153 -14.69 2.74 6.12
C THR A 153 -15.64 3.94 5.98
N SER A 154 -15.12 5.16 5.89
CA SER A 154 -15.93 6.35 5.62
C SER A 154 -16.35 6.37 4.14
N THR A 155 -17.45 5.68 3.81
CA THR A 155 -18.15 5.78 2.52
C THR A 155 -19.08 6.98 2.46
#